data_AF-A0A1M5CA83-F1
#
_entry.id   AF-A0A1M5CA83-F1
#
_cell.length_a   1.000
_cell.length_b   1.000
_cell.length_c   1.000
_cell.angle_alpha   90.00
_cell.angle_beta   90.00
_cell.angle_gamma   90.00
#
_symmetry.space_group_name_H-M   'P 1'
#
loop_
_entity.id
_entity.type
_entity.pdbx_description
1 polymer ?
#
loop_
_entity_poly.entity_id
_entity_poly.type
_entity_poly.pdbx_seq_one_letter_code
_entity_poly.pdbx_strand_id
1 'polypeptide(L)' 'MVKEPFTVLRLVPNPREKKPERKRKNLIRLGIDFDHAYAWSRTRMGGSAVAQSPILRTTIIVERLKMKGYVSLIEYYNR' A
#
# COMPACT_ATOMS: atom_id res chain seq x y z
N MET A 1 -43.40 -10.99 23.31
CA MET A 1 -41.98 -11.42 23.37
C MET A 1 -41.57 -11.87 21.97
N VAL A 2 -41.43 -10.91 21.05
CA VAL A 2 -41.02 -11.16 19.66
C VAL A 2 -39.50 -11.23 19.67
N LYS A 3 -38.97 -12.42 19.40
CA LYS A 3 -37.53 -12.64 19.30
C LYS A 3 -37.05 -11.96 18.01
N GLU A 4 -36.40 -10.82 18.15
CA GLU A 4 -35.64 -10.15 17.08
C GLU A 4 -34.76 -11.17 16.33
N PRO A 5 -35.06 -11.55 15.07
CA PRO A 5 -34.23 -12.46 14.32
C PRO A 5 -33.13 -11.67 13.61
N PHE A 6 -31.89 -11.77 14.11
CA PHE A 6 -30.65 -11.56 13.36
C PHE A 6 -30.28 -10.15 12.88
N THR A 7 -30.86 -9.06 13.39
CA THR A 7 -30.35 -7.70 13.09
C THR A 7 -29.15 -7.36 13.96
N VAL A 8 -27.99 -7.97 13.70
CA VAL A 8 -26.64 -7.37 13.84
C VAL A 8 -25.58 -8.37 13.37
N LEU A 9 -25.61 -8.72 12.08
CA LEU A 9 -24.36 -9.08 11.41
C LEU A 9 -23.46 -7.84 11.46
N ARG A 10 -22.66 -7.71 12.52
CA ARG A 10 -21.60 -6.73 12.64
C ARG A 10 -20.78 -6.84 11.36
N LEU A 11 -20.82 -5.82 10.49
CA LEU A 11 -20.05 -5.70 9.26
C LEU A 11 -18.56 -5.69 9.63
N VAL A 12 -18.00 -6.86 9.95
CA VAL A 12 -16.56 -7.05 10.06
C VAL A 12 -16.05 -7.02 8.63
N PRO A 13 -15.24 -6.02 8.24
CA PRO A 13 -14.85 -5.89 6.85
C PRO A 13 -14.11 -7.16 6.42
N ASN A 14 -14.48 -7.69 5.25
CA ASN A 14 -13.93 -8.96 4.75
C ASN A 14 -12.41 -8.79 4.53
N PRO A 15 -11.57 -9.78 4.91
CA PRO A 15 -10.13 -9.74 4.61
C PRO A 15 -9.77 -9.40 3.16
N ARG A 16 -10.67 -9.69 2.19
CA ARG A 16 -10.50 -9.34 0.77
C ARG A 16 -10.51 -7.83 0.51
N GLU A 17 -11.27 -7.05 1.27
CA GLU A 17 -11.40 -5.59 1.13
C GLU A 17 -10.33 -4.83 1.92
N LYS A 18 -9.93 -5.37 3.07
CA LYS A 18 -8.92 -4.75 3.94
C LYS A 18 -7.53 -4.63 3.29
N LYS A 19 -7.15 -5.58 2.42
CA LYS A 19 -5.84 -5.62 1.74
C LYS A 19 -5.66 -4.49 0.70
N PRO A 20 -6.57 -4.31 -0.28
CA PRO A 20 -6.45 -3.23 -1.26
C PRO A 20 -6.57 -1.84 -0.60
N GLU A 21 -7.38 -1.68 0.44
CA GLU A 21 -7.46 -0.40 1.16
C GLU A 21 -6.15 -0.01 1.85
N ARG A 22 -5.46 -0.97 2.50
CA ARG A 22 -4.14 -0.73 3.08
C ARG A 22 -3.13 -0.35 2.00
N LYS A 23 -3.14 -1.05 0.85
CA LYS A 23 -2.28 -0.74 -0.30
C LYS A 23 -2.54 0.69 -0.80
N ARG A 24 -3.80 1.08 -0.99
CA ARG A 24 -4.18 2.44 -1.42
C ARG A 24 -3.69 3.51 -0.44
N LYS A 25 -3.97 3.34 0.86
CA LYS A 25 -3.54 4.31 1.89
C LYS A 25 -2.02 4.47 1.95
N ASN A 26 -1.26 3.39 1.76
CA ASN A 26 0.19 3.45 1.73
C ASN A 26 0.73 4.15 0.47
N LEU A 27 0.13 3.94 -0.70
CA LEU A 27 0.50 4.65 -1.94
C LEU A 27 0.23 6.16 -1.81
N ILE A 28 -0.89 6.56 -1.22
CA ILE A 28 -1.21 7.98 -0.96
C ILE A 28 -0.19 8.59 0.01
N ARG A 29 0.22 7.86 1.06
CA ARG A 29 1.28 8.32 1.99
C ARG A 29 2.64 8.49 1.33
N LEU A 30 2.91 7.77 0.24
CA LEU A 30 4.11 7.95 -0.57
C LEU A 30 4.00 9.15 -1.54
N GLY A 31 2.87 9.86 -1.55
CA GLY A 31 2.65 11.04 -2.39
C GLY A 31 2.16 10.71 -3.80
N ILE A 32 1.54 9.55 -4.00
CA ILE A 32 0.88 9.20 -5.27
C ILE A 32 -0.52 9.81 -5.27
N ASP A 33 -0.91 10.35 -6.42
CA ASP A 33 -2.25 10.85 -6.68
C ASP A 33 -3.35 9.81 -6.38
N PHE A 34 -4.53 10.29 -6.00
CA PHE A 34 -5.62 9.42 -5.55
C PHE A 34 -6.11 8.45 -6.62
N ASP A 35 -6.22 8.90 -7.87
CA ASP A 35 -6.74 8.09 -8.97
C ASP A 35 -5.76 6.99 -9.34
N HIS A 36 -4.49 7.36 -9.39
CA HIS A 36 -3.39 6.43 -9.60
C HIS A 36 -3.30 5.40 -8.45
N ALA A 37 -3.37 5.85 -7.20
CA ALA A 37 -3.36 4.95 -6.05
C ALA A 37 -4.57 4.00 -6.05
N TYR A 38 -5.75 4.46 -6.47
CA TYR A 38 -6.95 3.66 -6.60
C TYR A 38 -6.78 2.55 -7.63
N ALA A 39 -6.29 2.88 -8.84
CA ALA A 39 -6.03 1.91 -9.90
C ALA A 39 -5.00 0.85 -9.46
N TRP A 40 -3.88 1.29 -8.88
CA TRP A 40 -2.78 0.40 -8.48
C TRP A 40 -3.09 -0.45 -7.24
N SER A 41 -4.02 -0.02 -6.39
CA SER A 41 -4.47 -0.83 -5.26
C SER A 41 -5.24 -2.09 -5.69
N ARG A 42 -5.90 -2.05 -6.87
CA ARG A 42 -6.79 -3.10 -7.38
C ARG A 42 -6.23 -3.87 -8.59
N THR A 43 -4.96 -3.66 -8.93
CA THR A 43 -4.28 -4.43 -9.99
C THR A 43 -4.29 -5.92 -9.66
N ARG A 44 -4.55 -6.76 -10.66
CA ARG A 44 -4.37 -8.23 -10.56
C ARG A 44 -2.90 -8.67 -10.66
N MET A 45 -1.97 -7.72 -10.80
CA MET A 45 -0.54 -7.99 -10.83
C MET A 45 -0.06 -8.57 -9.50
N GLY A 46 0.82 -9.57 -9.57
CA GLY A 46 1.51 -10.12 -8.40
C GLY A 46 2.45 -9.10 -7.76
N GLY A 47 2.85 -9.34 -6.50
CA GLY A 47 3.68 -8.41 -5.74
C GLY A 47 5.00 -8.02 -6.43
N SER A 48 5.64 -8.98 -7.11
CA SER A 48 6.88 -8.74 -7.86
C SER A 48 6.68 -7.79 -9.05
N ALA A 49 5.61 -8.00 -9.84
CA ALA A 49 5.28 -7.11 -10.96
C ALA A 49 4.92 -5.69 -10.48
N VAL A 50 4.29 -5.57 -9.31
CA VAL A 50 3.99 -4.26 -8.71
C VAL A 50 5.28 -3.56 -8.25
N ALA A 51 6.26 -4.28 -7.69
CA ALA A 51 7.55 -3.71 -7.28
C ALA A 51 8.33 -3.11 -8.46
N GLN A 52 8.24 -3.73 -9.63
CA GLN A 52 8.88 -3.26 -10.87
C GLN A 52 8.06 -2.20 -11.62
N SER A 53 6.89 -1.82 -11.11
CA SER A 53 6.05 -0.82 -11.76
C SER A 53 6.68 0.57 -11.76
N PRO A 54 6.35 1.42 -12.74
CA PRO A 54 6.75 2.83 -12.73
C PRO A 54 6.33 3.54 -11.45
N ILE A 55 5.22 3.16 -10.82
CA ILE A 55 4.69 3.85 -9.63
C ILE A 55 5.54 3.63 -8.38
N LEU A 56 6.02 2.41 -8.13
CA LEU A 56 6.90 2.15 -6.99
C LEU A 56 8.34 2.58 -7.29
N ARG A 57 8.77 2.45 -8.54
CA ARG A 57 10.10 2.90 -8.99
C ARG A 57 10.27 4.42 -8.90
N THR A 58 9.20 5.17 -9.13
CA THR A 58 9.21 6.65 -9.01
C THR A 58 9.02 7.15 -7.58
N THR A 59 8.35 6.39 -6.70
CA THR A 59 8.13 6.83 -5.31
C THR A 59 9.24 6.45 -4.33
N ILE A 60 9.92 5.32 -4.56
CA ILE A 60 10.99 4.81 -3.68
C ILE A 60 12.36 5.24 -4.25
N ILE A 61 12.56 6.56 -4.39
CA ILE A 61 13.85 7.10 -4.82
C ILE A 61 14.86 7.13 -3.65
N VAL A 62 16.14 6.96 -3.99
CA VAL A 62 17.25 6.98 -3.02
C VAL A 62 17.26 8.27 -2.21
N GLU A 63 16.92 9.42 -2.82
CA GLU A 63 16.85 10.71 -2.14
C GLU A 63 15.82 10.71 -0.99
N ARG A 64 14.61 10.19 -1.24
CA ARG A 64 13.56 10.07 -0.21
C ARG A 64 13.93 9.07 0.87
N LEU A 65 14.70 8.04 0.53
CA LEU A 65 15.22 7.08 1.52
C LEU A 65 16.32 7.72 2.39
N LYS A 66 17.24 8.48 1.79
CA LYS A 66 18.26 9.23 2.53
C LYS A 66 17.64 10.25 3.48
N MET A 67 16.59 10.96 3.05
CA MET A 67 15.83 11.86 3.94
C MET A 67 15.19 11.15 5.12
N LYS A 68 14.85 9.86 4.99
CA LYS A 68 14.34 9.03 6.09
C LYS A 68 15.45 8.44 6.97
N GLY A 69 16.73 8.71 6.67
CA GLY A 69 17.88 8.19 7.42
C GLY A 69 18.37 6.81 6.96
N TYR A 70 17.92 6.32 5.79
CA TYR A 70 18.47 5.10 5.22
C TYR A 70 19.85 5.38 4.59
N VAL A 71 20.86 4.63 5.03
CA VAL A 71 22.21 4.65 4.46
C VAL A 71 22.26 3.69 3.29
N SER A 72 22.85 4.11 2.17
CA SER A 72 23.02 3.20 1.04
C SER A 72 24.04 2.12 1.36
N LEU A 73 23.83 0.90 0.84
CA LEU A 73 24.75 -0.22 1.09
C LEU A 73 26.18 0.09 0.59
N ILE A 74 26.29 0.87 -0.47
CA ILE A 74 27.58 1.31 -1.05
C ILE A 74 28.30 2.25 -0.08
N GLU A 75 27.60 3.23 0.50
CA GLU A 75 28.17 4.11 1.54
C GLU A 75 28.57 3.32 2.79
N TYR A 76 27.85 2.25 3.12
CA TYR A 76 28.21 1.38 4.24
C TYR A 76 29.46 0.54 3.96
N TYR A 77 29.61 0.01 2.75
CA TYR A 77 30.75 -0.84 2.38
C TYR A 77 32.05 -0.05 2.15
N ASN A 78 31.96 1.19 1.67
CA ASN A 78 33.11 2.05 1.42
C ASN A 78 33.64 2.78 2.69
N ARG A 79 33.14 2.40 3.87
CA ARG A 79 33.52 2.96 5.16
C ARG A 79 34.45 1.99 5.89
#